data_AF-A0A1X4IT68-F1
#
_entry.id   AF-A0A1X4IT68-F1
#
_cell.length_a   1.000
_cell.length_b   1.000
_cell.length_c   1.000
_cell.angle_alpha   90.00
_cell.angle_beta   90.00
_cell.angle_gamma   90.00
#
_symmetry.space_group_name_H-M   'P 1'
#
loop_
_entity.id
_entity.type
_entity.pdbx_description
1 polymer ?
#
loop_
_entity_poly.entity_id
_entity_poly.type
_entity_poly.pdbx_seq_one_letter_code
_entity_poly.pdbx_strand_id
1 'polypeptide(L)' 'MTRRTRRDHSPALKAKVAVAAIKGEQTFVELAHDFDVHSSQIMQWRHQLLEGAAGALNRETRESW' A
#
# COMPACT_ATOMS: atom_id res chain seq x y z
N MET A 1 19.53 -14.57 -17.82
CA MET A 1 19.22 -13.80 -16.61
C MET A 1 17.74 -13.94 -16.32
N THR A 2 17.38 -14.77 -15.34
CA THR A 2 16.00 -15.10 -14.99
C THR A 2 15.27 -13.84 -14.54
N ARG A 3 14.19 -13.47 -15.26
CA ARG A 3 13.27 -12.41 -14.84
C ARG A 3 12.80 -12.74 -13.43
N ARG A 4 13.24 -11.96 -12.46
CA ARG A 4 12.75 -11.98 -11.09
C ARG A 4 11.25 -11.71 -11.20
N THR A 5 10.43 -12.76 -11.13
CA THR A 5 8.97 -12.67 -11.10
C THR A 5 8.63 -11.65 -10.03
N ARG A 6 8.19 -10.47 -10.45
CA ARG A 6 7.76 -9.43 -9.52
C ARG A 6 6.63 -10.09 -8.75
N ARG A 7 6.83 -10.33 -7.45
CA ARG A 7 5.76 -10.85 -6.60
C ARG A 7 4.64 -9.81 -6.68
N ASP A 8 3.62 -10.10 -7.45
CA ASP A 8 2.47 -9.21 -7.63
C ASP A 8 1.69 -9.23 -6.33
N HIS A 9 2.07 -8.33 -5.41
CA HIS A 9 1.32 -8.11 -4.19
C HIS A 9 -0.07 -7.60 -4.58
N SER A 10 -1.09 -8.36 -4.19
CA SER A 10 -2.49 -8.03 -4.45
C SER A 10 -2.79 -6.61 -3.92
N PRO A 11 -3.60 -5.80 -4.62
CA PRO A 11 -3.93 -4.44 -4.19
C PRO A 11 -4.53 -4.40 -2.78
N ALA A 12 -5.28 -5.43 -2.39
CA ALA A 12 -5.80 -5.59 -1.02
C ALA A 12 -4.69 -5.73 0.05
N LEU A 13 -3.60 -6.43 -0.27
CA LEU A 13 -2.45 -6.59 0.63
C LEU A 13 -1.72 -5.25 0.81
N LYS A 14 -1.49 -4.54 -0.30
CA LYS A 14 -0.86 -3.21 -0.29
C LYS A 14 -1.67 -2.22 0.55
N ALA A 15 -3.00 -2.23 0.39
CA ALA A 15 -3.90 -1.40 1.18
C ALA A 15 -3.85 -1.75 2.68
N LYS A 16 -3.91 -3.04 3.04
CA LYS A 16 -3.79 -3.47 4.45
C LYS A 16 -2.48 -3.04 5.09
N VAL A 17 -1.36 -3.29 4.41
CA VAL A 17 -0.02 -2.94 4.90
C VAL A 17 0.14 -1.42 5.00
N ALA A 18 -0.35 -0.67 4.01
CA ALA A 18 -0.33 0.80 4.04
C ALA A 18 -1.20 1.37 5.17
N VAL A 19 -2.39 0.80 5.43
CA VAL A 19 -3.24 1.21 6.56
C VAL A 19 -2.57 0.91 7.89
N ALA A 20 -1.99 -0.29 8.07
CA ALA A 20 -1.26 -0.65 9.28
C ALA A 20 -0.06 0.30 9.52
N ALA A 21 0.66 0.64 8.45
CA ALA A 21 1.76 1.60 8.48
C ALA A 21 1.31 3.05 8.79
N ILE A 22 0.09 3.44 8.43
CA ILE A 22 -0.48 4.75 8.79
C ILE A 22 -0.95 4.77 10.24
N LYS A 23 -1.55 3.67 10.71
CA LYS A 23 -2.01 3.55 12.10
C LYS A 23 -0.87 3.55 13.11
N GLY A 24 0.32 3.12 12.70
CA GLY A 24 1.52 3.14 13.57
C GLY A 24 1.49 2.10 14.70
N GLU A 25 0.57 1.13 14.63
CA GLU A 25 0.44 0.04 15.63
C GLU A 25 1.57 -1.00 15.51
N GLN A 26 2.24 -1.09 14.35
CA GLN A 26 3.37 -1.97 14.10
C GLN A 26 4.47 -1.22 13.37
N THR A 27 5.72 -1.56 13.67
CA THR A 27 6.87 -0.95 13.00
C THR A 27 6.98 -1.42 11.55
N PHE A 28 7.59 -0.60 10.69
CA PHE A 28 7.87 -1.00 9.30
C PHE A 28 8.67 -2.29 9.18
N VAL A 29 9.46 -2.61 10.21
CA VAL A 29 10.31 -3.82 10.27
C VAL A 29 9.47 -5.05 10.58
N GLU A 30 8.50 -4.95 11.50
CA GLU A 30 7.56 -6.04 11.78
C GLU A 30 6.63 -6.31 10.59
N LEU A 31 6.07 -5.26 9.99
CA LEU A 31 5.26 -5.39 8.77
C LEU A 31 6.07 -5.96 7.61
N ALA A 32 7.36 -5.62 7.52
CA ALA A 32 8.25 -6.18 6.52
C ALA A 32 8.47 -7.69 6.71
N HIS A 33 8.58 -8.13 7.96
CA HIS A 33 8.75 -9.54 8.31
C HIS A 33 7.46 -10.35 8.10
N ASP A 34 6.33 -9.85 8.61
CA ASP A 34 5.04 -10.55 8.59
C ASP A 34 4.51 -10.75 7.16
N PHE A 35 4.72 -9.75 6.30
CA PHE A 35 4.22 -9.77 4.92
C PHE A 35 5.28 -10.13 3.87
N ASP A 36 6.52 -10.45 4.28
CA ASP A 36 7.69 -10.69 3.40
C ASP A 36 7.90 -9.53 2.39
N VAL A 37 7.73 -8.29 2.86
CA VAL A 37 7.80 -7.07 2.04
C VAL A 37 8.96 -6.20 2.53
N HIS A 38 9.68 -5.55 1.62
CA HIS A 38 10.72 -4.62 2.03
C HIS A 38 10.12 -3.31 2.61
N SER A 39 10.71 -2.76 3.67
CA SER A 39 10.25 -1.51 4.32
C SER A 39 10.10 -0.32 3.35
N SER A 40 10.98 -0.22 2.35
CA SER A 40 10.87 0.76 1.27
C SER A 40 9.58 0.63 0.43
N GLN A 41 9.09 -0.60 0.19
CA GLN A 41 7.82 -0.83 -0.50
C GLN A 41 6.63 -0.45 0.37
N ILE A 42 6.72 -0.68 1.68
CA ILE A 42 5.69 -0.26 2.63
C ILE A 42 5.56 1.27 2.64
N MET A 43 6.69 1.99 2.64
CA MET A 43 6.69 3.45 2.50
C MET A 43 6.05 3.90 1.19
N GLN A 44 6.36 3.23 0.07
CA GLN A 44 5.75 3.54 -1.23
C GLN A 44 4.24 3.30 -1.22
N TRP A 45 3.75 2.19 -0.65
CA TRP A 45 2.32 1.91 -0.57
C TRP A 45 1.58 2.86 0.37
N ARG A 46 2.20 3.25 1.49
CA ARG A 46 1.66 4.30 2.36
C ARG A 46 1.49 5.61 1.59
N HIS A 47 2.50 6.02 0.83
CA HIS A 47 2.45 7.24 0.05
C HIS A 47 1.35 7.16 -1.03
N GLN A 48 1.32 6.07 -1.79
CA GLN A 48 0.28 5.82 -2.80
C GLN A 48 -1.13 5.79 -2.21
N LEU A 49 -1.31 5.24 -1.01
CA LEU A 49 -2.59 5.22 -0.33
C LEU A 49 -3.01 6.62 0.11
N LEU A 50 -2.09 7.45 0.61
CA LEU A 50 -2.36 8.83 1.00
C LEU A 50 -2.68 9.73 -0.20
N GLU A 51 -1.89 9.64 -1.27
CA GLU A 51 -2.16 10.36 -2.53
C GLU A 51 -3.47 9.88 -3.18
N GLY A 52 -3.69 8.57 -3.21
CA GLY A 52 -4.92 7.96 -3.71
C GLY A 52 -6.14 8.31 -2.87
N ALA A 53 -6.00 8.42 -1.55
CA ALA A 53 -7.07 8.86 -0.66
C ALA A 53 -7.40 10.34 -0.87
N ALA A 54 -6.40 11.22 -1.06
CA ALA A 54 -6.64 12.61 -1.42
C ALA A 54 -7.40 12.74 -2.75
N GLY A 55 -7.01 11.95 -3.76
CA GLY A 55 -7.70 11.89 -5.05
C GLY A 55 -9.10 11.25 -4.97
N ALA A 56 -9.30 10.24 -4.13
CA ALA A 56 -10.58 9.55 -3.95
C ALA A 56 -11.58 10.38 -3.12
N LEU A 57 -11.10 11.12 -2.11
CA LEU A 57 -11.90 12.05 -1.31
C LEU A 57 -12.26 13.31 -2.10
N ASN A 58 -11.39 13.76 -3.01
CA ASN A 58 -11.67 14.87 -3.94
C ASN A 58 -12.49 14.44 -5.17
N ARG A 59 -12.58 13.13 -5.46
CA ARG A 59 -13.52 12.59 -6.45
C ARG A 59 -14.91 12.64 -5.84
N GLU A 60 -15.53 13.82 -5.86
CA GLU A 60 -16.98 13.94 -5.86
C GLU A 60 -17.51 13.00 -6.95
N THR A 61 -18.29 12.04 -6.50
CA THR A 61 -18.99 11.06 -7.29
C THR A 61 -19.73 11.75 -8.44
N ARG A 62 -19.09 11.84 -9.61
CA ARG A 62 -19.79 12.08 -10.86
C ARG A 62 -20.43 10.76 -11.27
N GLU A 63 -21.54 10.45 -10.60
CA GLU A 63 -22.50 9.49 -11.13
C GLU A 63 -22.89 9.98 -12.51
N SER A 64 -22.49 9.20 -13.51
CA SER A 64 -22.89 9.39 -14.90
C SER A 64 -23.62 8.10 -15.25
N TRP A 65 -24.94 8.22 -15.36
CA TRP A 65 -25.88 7.18 -15.74
C TRP A 65 -25.53 6.51 -17.07
#